data_AF-A0A3A4NEF4-F1
#
_entry.id   AF-A0A3A4NEF4-F1
#
_cell.length_a   1.000
_cell.length_b   1.000
_cell.length_c   1.000
_cell.angle_alpha   90.00
_cell.angle_beta   90.00
_cell.angle_gamma   90.00
#
_symmetry.space_group_name_H-M   'P 1'
#
loop_
_entity.id
_entity.type
_entity.pdbx_description
1 polymer ?
#
loop_
_entity_poly.entity_id
_entity_poly.type
_entity_poly.pdbx_seq_one_letter_code
_entity_poly.pdbx_strand_id
1 'polypeptide(L)'
;MTSFLPMEAIQRILEKFRKKQVNQAHRDFLRVLRGCGLEITPKSGSVRIVRYRGEYAFTYHEPHGKAPMNPWDVEKLLDFIDDTGIEEDGYEKE
;
A
#
# COMPACT_ATOMS: atom_id res chain seq x y z
N MET A 1 5.29 -13.33 -19.93
CA MET A 1 6.25 -12.84 -18.92
C MET A 1 5.51 -11.85 -18.06
N THR A 2 5.24 -12.21 -16.81
CA THR A 2 4.39 -11.47 -15.86
C THR A 2 5.19 -10.33 -15.25
N SER A 3 5.09 -9.14 -15.83
CA SER A 3 5.47 -7.89 -15.17
C SER A 3 4.19 -7.17 -14.75
N PHE A 4 3.62 -7.58 -13.62
CA PHE A 4 2.73 -6.71 -12.87
C PHE A 4 3.64 -5.93 -11.94
N LEU A 5 4.11 -4.76 -12.39
CA LEU A 5 4.95 -3.92 -11.56
C LEU A 5 4.09 -3.31 -10.46
N PRO A 6 4.59 -3.19 -9.22
CA PRO A 6 3.88 -2.52 -8.12
C PRO A 6 3.35 -1.14 -8.52
N MET A 7 4.05 -0.45 -9.44
CA MET A 7 3.66 0.85 -10.00
C MET A 7 2.28 0.84 -10.68
N GLU A 8 1.95 -0.15 -11.51
CA GLU A 8 0.63 -0.21 -12.16
C GLU A 8 -0.48 -0.48 -11.14
N ALA A 9 -0.21 -1.33 -10.15
CA ALA A 9 -1.13 -1.62 -9.06
C ALA A 9 -1.43 -0.37 -8.25
N ILE A 10 -0.40 0.41 -7.93
CA ILE A 10 -0.52 1.64 -7.14
C ILE A 10 -1.24 2.74 -7.93
N GLN A 11 -0.97 2.88 -9.23
CA GLN A 11 -1.74 3.79 -10.09
C GLN A 11 -3.24 3.45 -10.10
N ARG A 12 -3.59 2.15 -10.16
CA ARG A 12 -4.99 1.70 -10.05
C ARG A 12 -5.61 2.01 -8.69
N ILE A 13 -4.84 1.90 -7.60
CA ILE A 13 -5.28 2.29 -6.25
C ILE A 13 -5.59 3.79 -6.22
N LEU A 14 -4.69 4.64 -6.75
CA LEU A 14 -4.90 6.09 -6.85
C LEU A 14 -6.15 6.44 -7.67
N GLU A 15 -6.39 5.73 -8.78
CA GLU A 15 -7.60 5.92 -9.59
C GLU A 15 -8.88 5.57 -8.81
N LYS A 16 -8.85 4.50 -8.01
CA LYS A 16 -9.98 4.12 -7.14
C LYS A 16 -10.26 5.17 -6.07
N PHE A 17 -9.22 5.80 -5.52
CA PHE A 17 -9.39 6.96 -4.64
C PHE A 17 -10.06 8.14 -5.35
N ARG A 18 -9.63 8.48 -6.58
CA ARG A 18 -10.28 9.52 -7.40
C ARG A 18 -11.75 9.22 -7.67
N LYS A 19 -12.10 7.94 -7.83
CA LYS A 19 -13.48 7.46 -8.01
C LYS A 19 -14.29 7.29 -6.72
N LYS A 20 -13.77 7.71 -5.55
CA LYS A 20 -14.38 7.54 -4.22
C LYS A 20 -14.62 6.07 -3.82
N GLN A 21 -13.91 5.13 -4.42
CA GLN A 21 -13.99 3.70 -4.12
C GLN A 21 -13.01 3.30 -3.00
N VAL A 22 -13.09 4.00 -1.87
CA VAL A 22 -12.06 4.01 -0.81
C VAL A 22 -11.86 2.63 -0.18
N ASN A 23 -12.94 1.89 0.10
CA ASN A 23 -12.84 0.55 0.71
C ASN A 23 -12.13 -0.45 -0.21
N GLN A 24 -12.37 -0.37 -1.52
CA GLN A 24 -11.70 -1.22 -2.49
C GLN A 24 -10.24 -0.81 -2.64
N ALA A 25 -9.97 0.50 -2.74
CA ALA A 25 -8.62 1.06 -2.82
C ALA A 25 -7.76 0.63 -1.62
N HIS A 26 -8.32 0.64 -0.41
CA HIS A 26 -7.62 0.21 0.79
C HIS A 26 -7.30 -1.30 0.79
N ARG A 27 -8.24 -2.15 0.36
CA ARG A 27 -7.98 -3.59 0.23
C ARG A 27 -6.85 -3.88 -0.76
N ASP A 28 -6.86 -3.17 -1.89
CA ASP A 28 -5.83 -3.31 -2.91
C ASP A 28 -4.48 -2.78 -2.41
N PHE A 29 -4.48 -1.67 -1.66
CA PHE A 29 -3.29 -1.15 -0.99
C PHE A 29 -2.67 -2.17 -0.03
N LEU A 30 -3.47 -2.80 0.83
CA LEU A 30 -2.99 -3.86 1.73
C LEU A 30 -2.42 -5.06 0.97
N ARG A 31 -3.00 -5.41 -0.18
CA ARG A 31 -2.52 -6.48 -1.04
C ARG A 31 -1.15 -6.14 -1.62
N VAL A 32 -0.96 -4.92 -2.13
CA VAL A 32 0.35 -4.46 -2.64
C VAL A 32 1.39 -4.47 -1.52
N LEU A 33 1.07 -3.95 -0.34
CA LEU A 33 2.00 -3.99 0.80
C LEU A 33 2.48 -5.41 1.09
N ARG A 34 1.55 -6.38 1.19
CA ARG A 34 1.91 -7.78 1.45
C ARG A 34 2.69 -8.41 0.30
N GLY A 35 2.33 -8.13 -0.96
CA GLY A 35 3.05 -8.62 -2.14
C GLY A 35 4.47 -8.05 -2.28
N CYS A 36 4.72 -6.87 -1.70
CA CYS A 36 6.05 -6.29 -1.54
C CYS A 36 6.78 -6.79 -0.29
N GLY A 37 6.28 -7.80 0.42
CA GLY A 37 6.88 -8.27 1.67
C GLY A 37 6.91 -7.21 2.79
N LEU A 38 6.01 -6.23 2.74
CA LEU A 38 5.89 -5.20 3.76
C LEU A 38 5.00 -5.69 4.92
N GLU A 39 5.52 -5.51 6.13
CA GLU A 39 4.84 -5.85 7.37
C GLU A 39 4.05 -4.65 7.88
N ILE A 40 2.83 -4.90 8.38
CA ILE A 40 1.95 -3.86 8.91
C ILE A 40 1.72 -4.12 10.39
N THR A 41 2.00 -3.12 11.22
CA THR A 41 1.77 -3.20 12.67
C THR A 41 0.97 -2.00 13.18
N PRO A 42 0.13 -2.19 14.22
CA PRO A 42 -0.57 -1.08 14.85
C PRO A 42 0.41 -0.16 15.59
N LYS A 43 0.22 1.18 15.49
CA LYS A 43 0.96 2.18 16.27
C LYS A 43 0.10 2.81 17.34
N SER A 44 -0.99 3.49 16.93
CA SER A 44 -1.95 4.15 17.83
C SER A 44 -3.21 4.51 17.04
N GLY A 45 -4.39 4.20 17.56
CA GLY A 45 -5.67 4.44 16.87
C GLY A 45 -5.68 3.91 15.44
N SER A 46 -5.95 4.80 14.48
CA SER A 46 -5.98 4.51 13.04
C SER A 46 -4.59 4.52 12.38
N VAL A 47 -3.51 4.80 13.11
CA VAL A 47 -2.16 4.84 12.53
C VAL A 47 -1.55 3.44 12.47
N ARG A 48 -1.00 3.09 11.31
CA ARG A 48 -0.31 1.83 11.03
C ARG A 48 1.16 2.13 10.66
N ILE A 49 2.09 1.35 11.18
CA ILE A 49 3.49 1.36 10.77
C ILE A 49 3.70 0.27 9.73
N VAL A 50 4.35 0.64 8.63
CA VAL A 50 4.81 -0.27 7.59
C VAL A 50 6.31 -0.49 7.80
N ARG A 51 6.74 -1.75 7.78
CA ARG A 51 8.15 -2.16 7.86
C ARG A 51 8.54 -2.99 6.65
N TYR A 52 9.79 -2.87 6.24
CA TYR A 52 10.40 -3.73 5.24
C TYR A 52 11.63 -4.41 5.85
N ARG A 53 11.67 -5.74 5.85
CA ARG A 53 12.79 -6.52 6.42
C ARG A 53 13.14 -6.12 7.86
N GLY A 54 12.13 -5.83 8.69
CA GLY A 54 12.28 -5.40 10.08
C GLY A 54 12.55 -3.91 10.28
N GLU A 55 12.90 -3.16 9.22
CA GLU A 55 13.21 -1.73 9.29
C GLU A 55 11.97 -0.87 9.04
N TYR A 56 11.95 0.34 9.60
CA TYR A 56 10.88 1.30 9.37
C TYR A 56 10.85 1.75 7.91
N ALA A 57 9.69 1.63 7.24
CA ALA A 57 9.48 2.18 5.91
C ALA A 57 8.70 3.50 5.99
N PHE A 58 7.43 3.43 6.37
CA PHE A 58 6.57 4.61 6.51
C PHE A 58 5.37 4.35 7.41
N THR A 59 4.49 5.34 7.58
CA THR A 59 3.20 5.19 8.29
C THR A 59 2.04 5.66 7.43
N TYR A 60 0.90 5.00 7.58
CA TYR A 60 -0.35 5.41 6.95
C TYR A 60 -1.52 5.42 7.93
N HIS A 61 -2.60 6.11 7.56
CA HIS A 61 -3.85 6.13 8.31
C HIS A 61 -4.82 5.11 7.71
N GLU A 62 -5.14 4.10 8.49
CA GLU A 62 -6.18 3.13 8.14
C GLU A 62 -7.55 3.85 8.08
N PRO A 63 -8.31 3.71 6.98
CA PRO A 63 -9.62 4.31 6.87
C PRO A 63 -10.57 3.71 7.90
N HIS A 64 -11.33 4.56 8.59
CA HIS A 64 -12.29 4.13 9.60
C HIS A 64 -13.67 4.76 9.36
N GLY A 65 -14.70 3.93 9.23
CA GLY A 65 -16.08 4.38 9.00
C GLY A 65 -16.24 5.17 7.69
N LYS A 66 -16.58 6.46 7.79
CA LYS A 66 -16.72 7.38 6.64
C LYS A 66 -15.45 8.15 6.30
N ALA A 67 -14.39 8.03 7.11
CA ALA A 67 -13.13 8.74 6.88
C ALA A 67 -12.32 7.98 5.81
N PRO A 68 -12.08 8.58 4.63
CA PRO A 68 -11.32 7.92 3.58
C PRO A 68 -9.84 7.88 3.95
N MET A 69 -9.14 6.86 3.45
CA MET A 69 -7.67 6.84 3.48
C MET A 69 -7.15 8.01 2.63
N ASN A 70 -6.09 8.64 3.12
CA ASN A 70 -5.53 9.82 2.48
C ASN A 70 -4.71 9.40 1.24
N PRO A 71 -4.93 9.98 0.04
CA PRO A 71 -4.10 9.69 -1.13
C PRO A 71 -2.59 9.83 -0.89
N TRP A 72 -2.19 10.75 0.00
CA TRP A 72 -0.80 10.94 0.43
C TRP A 72 -0.17 9.69 1.05
N ASP A 73 -0.97 8.83 1.67
CA ASP A 73 -0.49 7.57 2.23
C ASP A 73 -0.17 6.53 1.14
N VAL A 74 -0.79 6.66 -0.03
CA VAL A 74 -0.47 5.84 -1.22
C VAL A 74 0.77 6.38 -1.93
N GLU A 75 0.96 7.70 -1.94
CA GLU A 75 2.16 8.34 -2.47
C GLU A 75 3.42 7.94 -1.70
N LYS A 76 3.36 7.81 -0.37
CA LYS A 76 4.49 7.27 0.43
C LYS A 76 4.91 5.87 -0.01
N LEU A 77 3.96 5.04 -0.44
CA LEU A 77 4.28 3.72 -0.98
C LEU A 77 4.96 3.82 -2.34
N LEU A 78 4.55 4.76 -3.20
CA LEU A 78 5.25 5.02 -4.47
C LEU A 78 6.69 5.45 -4.22
N ASP A 79 6.88 6.45 -3.37
CA ASP A 79 8.20 6.98 -3.04
C ASP A 79 9.10 5.89 -2.45
N PHE A 80 8.55 5.05 -1.57
CA PHE A 80 9.29 3.93 -0.99
C PHE A 80 9.71 2.89 -2.03
N ILE A 81 8.82 2.55 -2.98
CA ILE A 81 9.13 1.57 -4.02
C ILE A 81 10.17 2.12 -5.00
N ASP A 82 10.05 3.40 -5.37
CA ASP A 82 11.02 4.08 -6.25
C ASP A 82 12.41 4.14 -5.60
N ASP A 83 12.49 4.44 -4.31
CA ASP A 83 13.76 4.51 -3.56
C ASP A 83 14.40 3.14 -3.33
N THR A 84 13.60 2.12 -3.02
CA THR A 84 14.12 0.78 -2.67
C THR A 84 14.30 -0.15 -3.87
N GLY A 85 13.70 0.17 -5.02
CA GLY A 85 13.69 -0.70 -6.20
C GLY A 85 13.02 -2.05 -5.92
N ILE A 86 12.14 -2.12 -4.93
CA ILE A 86 11.52 -3.38 -4.51
C ILE A 86 10.60 -3.92 -5.60
N GLU A 87 10.90 -5.12 -6.06
CA GLU A 87 10.04 -5.90 -6.96
C GLU A 87 9.06 -6.76 -6.14
N GLU A 88 7.94 -7.15 -6.75
CA GLU A 88 6.90 -7.96 -6.11
C GLU A 88 7.47 -9.37 -5.80
N ASP A 89 7.85 -9.63 -4.55
CA ASP A 89 8.43 -10.90 -4.11
C ASP A 89 7.31 -11.79 -3.55
N GLY A 90 6.75 -12.65 -4.42
CA GLY A 90 5.89 -13.76 -3.99
C GLY A 90 4.38 -13.54 -4.05
N TYR A 91 3.84 -13.11 -5.20
CA TYR A 91 2.41 -13.31 -5.50
C TYR A 91 2.22 -14.72 -6.10
N GLU A 92 1.97 -15.73 -5.27
CA GLU A 92 1.30 -16.93 -5.78
C GLU A 92 -0.12 -16.51 -6.17
N LYS A 93 -0.41 -16.57 -7.47
CA LYS A 93 -1.76 -16.35 -7.99
C LYS A 93 -2.64 -17.50 -7.51
N GLU A 94 -3.40 -17.26 -6.44
CA GLU A 94 -4.65 -18.00 -6.23
C GLU A 94 -5.75 -17.50 -7.18
#